data_AF-A0A5M3X6U6-F1
#
_entry.id   AF-A0A5M3X6U6-F1
#
_cell.length_a   1.000
_cell.length_b   1.000
_cell.length_c   1.000
_cell.angle_alpha   90.00
_cell.angle_beta   90.00
_cell.angle_gamma   90.00
#
_symmetry.space_group_name_H-M   'P 1'
#
loop_
_entity.id
_entity.type
_entity.pdbx_description
1 polymer ?
#
loop_
_entity_poly.entity_id
_entity_poly.type
_entity_poly.pdbx_seq_one_letter_code
_entity_poly.pdbx_strand_id
1 'polypeptide(L)'
;MKSVQQYQAASIARLASWLTDHSDDETRWRLISEFLEEYRHEPPVVRLALLTPEPSSVGDPHWDVFLAALAEHLAAKEGHAGPPWSESRRLHQFWFPFNTPAARVDAFVHAPASFRRRGVFIHPQELEVA
;
A
#
# COMPACT_ATOMS: atom_id res chain seq x y z
N MET A 1 -14.18 -28.31 -19.42
CA MET A 1 -13.03 -28.11 -18.52
C MET A 1 -13.09 -26.68 -18.01
N LYS A 2 -13.38 -26.47 -16.72
CA LYS A 2 -13.17 -25.16 -16.09
C LYS A 2 -11.66 -25.00 -15.97
N SER A 3 -11.07 -23.99 -16.63
CA SER A 3 -9.68 -23.63 -16.37
C SER A 3 -9.55 -23.39 -14.88
N VAL A 4 -8.67 -24.15 -14.22
CA VAL A 4 -8.18 -23.79 -12.90
C VAL A 4 -7.39 -22.51 -13.14
N GLN A 5 -8.05 -21.37 -12.99
CA GLN A 5 -7.37 -20.08 -12.92
C GLN A 5 -6.40 -20.25 -11.76
N GLN A 6 -5.11 -20.39 -12.03
CA GLN A 6 -4.12 -20.35 -10.97
C GLN A 6 -4.32 -19.01 -10.28
N TYR A 7 -4.79 -19.05 -9.03
CA TYR A 7 -4.93 -17.86 -8.23
C TYR A 7 -3.53 -17.29 -8.06
N GLN A 8 -3.33 -16.08 -8.60
CA GLN A 8 -2.11 -15.31 -8.42
C GLN A 8 -2.49 -14.08 -7.63
N ALA A 9 -1.85 -13.88 -6.48
CA ALA A 9 -2.00 -12.65 -5.72
C ALA A 9 -1.71 -11.44 -6.61
N ALA A 10 -2.46 -10.36 -6.39
CA ALA A 10 -2.29 -9.14 -7.16
C ALA A 10 -0.91 -8.50 -6.92
N SER A 11 -0.31 -7.92 -7.96
CA SER A 11 0.85 -7.03 -7.80
C SER A 11 0.39 -5.64 -7.37
N ILE A 12 1.32 -4.83 -6.85
CA ILE A 12 1.01 -3.45 -6.48
C ILE A 12 0.59 -2.59 -7.68
N ALA A 13 1.11 -2.89 -8.87
CA ALA A 13 0.66 -2.26 -10.12
C ALA A 13 -0.79 -2.64 -10.47
N ARG A 14 -1.19 -3.87 -10.18
CA ARG A 14 -2.58 -4.32 -10.36
C ARG A 14 -3.51 -3.68 -9.32
N LEU A 15 -3.08 -3.59 -8.06
CA LEU A 15 -3.80 -2.83 -7.03
C LEU A 15 -4.04 -1.39 -7.49
N ALA A 16 -3.00 -0.70 -7.98
CA ALA A 16 -3.14 0.67 -8.48
C ALA A 16 -4.20 0.79 -9.58
N SER A 17 -4.24 -0.14 -10.53
CA SER A 17 -5.27 -0.15 -11.57
C SER A 17 -6.69 -0.24 -11.01
N TRP A 18 -6.89 -1.05 -9.97
CA TRP A 18 -8.18 -1.13 -9.28
C TRP A 18 -8.52 0.16 -8.54
N LEU A 19 -7.55 0.78 -7.86
CA LEU A 19 -7.78 2.06 -7.17
C LEU A 19 -8.18 3.19 -8.13
N THR A 20 -7.72 3.15 -9.39
CA THR A 20 -8.11 4.11 -10.43
C THR A 20 -9.58 3.99 -10.81
N ASP A 21 -10.11 2.78 -10.85
CA ASP A 21 -11.50 2.50 -11.25
C ASP A 21 -12.53 2.89 -10.19
N HIS A 22 -12.08 3.17 -8.97
CA HIS A 22 -12.93 3.54 -7.83
C HIS A 22 -12.59 4.94 -7.33
N SER A 23 -13.60 5.73 -6.98
CA SER A 23 -13.41 7.12 -6.49
C SER A 23 -13.69 7.28 -5.00
N ASP A 24 -14.36 6.31 -4.38
CA ASP A 24 -14.64 6.30 -2.95
C ASP A 24 -13.52 5.63 -2.14
N ASP A 25 -13.17 6.26 -1.01
CA ASP A 25 -12.08 5.78 -0.17
C ASP A 25 -12.41 4.45 0.52
N GLU A 26 -13.69 4.17 0.79
CA GLU A 26 -14.12 2.92 1.43
C GLU A 26 -13.77 1.70 0.57
N THR A 27 -14.12 1.73 -0.72
CA THR A 27 -13.78 0.66 -1.66
C THR A 27 -12.28 0.55 -1.86
N ARG A 28 -11.56 1.68 -1.95
CA ARG A 28 -10.09 1.68 -2.05
C ARG A 28 -9.43 1.02 -0.84
N TRP A 29 -9.91 1.32 0.37
CA TRP A 29 -9.44 0.68 1.59
C TRP A 29 -9.70 -0.82 1.61
N ARG A 30 -10.90 -1.24 1.19
CA ARG A 30 -11.22 -2.66 1.05
C ARG A 30 -10.25 -3.37 0.11
N LEU A 31 -9.98 -2.80 -1.07
CA LEU A 31 -9.04 -3.38 -2.04
C LEU A 31 -7.61 -3.48 -1.49
N ILE A 32 -7.18 -2.51 -0.68
CA ILE A 32 -5.89 -2.55 0.00
C ILE A 32 -5.85 -3.69 1.03
N SER A 33 -6.91 -3.85 1.83
CA SER A 33 -7.01 -4.94 2.80
C SER A 33 -6.98 -6.30 2.13
N GLU A 34 -7.74 -6.47 1.04
CA GLU A 34 -7.74 -7.69 0.22
C GLU A 34 -6.31 -7.96 -0.30
N PHE A 35 -5.64 -6.99 -0.93
CA PHE A 35 -4.25 -7.13 -1.38
C PHE A 35 -3.29 -7.54 -0.26
N LEU A 36 -3.40 -6.93 0.94
CA LEU A 36 -2.54 -7.26 2.08
C LEU A 36 -2.77 -8.68 2.58
N GLU A 37 -4.02 -9.14 2.59
CA GLU A 37 -4.38 -10.52 2.91
C GLU A 37 -3.75 -11.50 1.91
N GLU A 38 -3.92 -11.29 0.61
CA GLU A 38 -3.32 -12.14 -0.43
C GLU A 38 -1.79 -12.15 -0.33
N TYR A 39 -1.17 -10.97 -0.20
CA TYR A 39 0.27 -10.78 -0.11
C TYR A 39 0.88 -11.57 1.06
N ARG A 40 0.22 -11.59 2.22
CA ARG A 40 0.68 -12.35 3.39
C ARG A 40 0.64 -13.86 3.18
N HIS A 41 -0.15 -14.39 2.26
CA HIS A 41 -0.17 -15.84 2.00
C HIS A 41 0.93 -16.29 1.02
N GLU A 42 1.56 -15.35 0.33
CA GLU A 42 2.60 -15.67 -0.65
C GLU A 42 3.98 -15.93 -0.01
N PRO A 43 4.84 -16.77 -0.63
CA PRO A 43 6.22 -16.94 -0.21
C PRO A 43 7.04 -15.63 -0.32
N PRO A 44 8.09 -15.42 0.50
CA PRO A 44 8.89 -14.18 0.50
C PRO A 44 9.42 -13.74 -0.88
N VAL A 45 9.87 -14.70 -1.70
CA VAL A 45 10.35 -14.39 -3.07
C VAL A 45 9.23 -13.87 -3.98
N VAL A 46 8.01 -14.40 -3.83
CA VAL A 46 6.85 -13.98 -4.61
C VAL A 46 6.38 -12.61 -4.13
N ARG A 47 6.30 -12.40 -2.82
CA ARG A 47 5.99 -11.10 -2.20
C ARG A 47 6.83 -9.96 -2.79
N LEU A 48 8.15 -10.09 -2.84
CA LEU A 48 9.02 -9.06 -3.43
C LEU A 48 8.75 -8.85 -4.93
N ALA A 49 8.45 -9.91 -5.67
CA ALA A 49 8.09 -9.83 -7.08
C ALA A 49 6.78 -9.04 -7.29
N LEU A 50 5.81 -9.15 -6.38
CA LEU A 50 4.54 -8.40 -6.45
C LEU A 50 4.73 -6.88 -6.27
N LEU A 51 5.83 -6.44 -5.63
CA LEU A 51 6.15 -5.03 -5.40
C LEU A 51 7.00 -4.41 -6.53
N THR A 52 7.58 -5.24 -7.39
CA THR A 52 8.56 -4.81 -8.39
C THR A 52 7.96 -3.93 -9.50
N PRO A 53 6.80 -4.28 -10.10
CA PRO A 53 6.25 -3.50 -11.20
C PRO A 53 5.84 -2.11 -10.73
N GLU A 54 6.32 -1.07 -11.43
CA GLU A 54 5.90 0.30 -11.14
C GLU A 54 4.40 0.48 -11.47
N PRO A 55 3.58 0.95 -10.52
CA PRO A 55 2.19 1.26 -10.78
C PRO A 55 2.05 2.54 -11.63
N SER A 56 1.11 2.51 -12.58
CA SER A 56 0.53 3.73 -13.16
C SER A 56 -0.06 4.61 -12.07
N SER A 57 -0.10 5.93 -12.31
CA SER A 57 -0.74 6.86 -11.37
C SER A 57 -2.23 6.55 -11.22
N VAL A 58 -2.71 6.60 -9.99
CA VAL A 58 -4.13 6.48 -9.61
C VAL A 58 -4.90 7.77 -9.95
N GLY A 59 -4.20 8.86 -10.27
CA GLY A 59 -4.78 10.18 -10.53
C GLY A 59 -4.99 11.03 -9.26
N ASP A 60 -4.72 10.47 -8.09
CA ASP A 60 -4.69 11.17 -6.80
C ASP A 60 -3.31 11.00 -6.14
N PRO A 61 -2.56 12.10 -5.92
CA PRO A 61 -1.24 12.05 -5.30
C PRO A 61 -1.20 11.36 -3.93
N HIS A 62 -2.29 11.41 -3.15
CA HIS A 62 -2.35 10.74 -1.84
C HIS A 62 -2.19 9.23 -1.98
N TRP A 63 -2.91 8.64 -2.92
CA TRP A 63 -2.88 7.21 -3.20
C TRP A 63 -1.58 6.79 -3.90
N ASP A 64 -1.06 7.61 -4.82
CA ASP A 64 0.23 7.35 -5.46
C ASP A 64 1.39 7.32 -4.46
N VAL A 65 1.37 8.22 -3.48
CA VAL A 65 2.36 8.25 -2.40
C VAL A 65 2.11 7.14 -1.38
N PHE A 66 0.85 6.80 -1.11
CA PHE A 66 0.48 5.65 -0.28
C PHE A 66 1.09 4.36 -0.81
N LEU A 67 0.88 4.07 -2.10
CA LEU A 67 1.39 2.85 -2.73
C LEU A 67 2.92 2.79 -2.69
N ALA A 68 3.61 3.92 -2.89
CA ALA A 68 5.06 3.98 -2.72
C ALA A 68 5.50 3.70 -1.27
N ALA A 69 4.82 4.27 -0.29
CA ALA A 69 5.10 4.02 1.12
C ALA A 69 4.84 2.57 1.52
N LEU A 70 3.77 1.98 0.97
CA LEU A 70 3.36 0.60 1.18
C LEU A 70 4.39 -0.39 0.60
N ALA A 71 4.80 -0.19 -0.66
CA ALA A 71 5.82 -1.04 -1.29
C ALA A 71 7.11 -1.10 -0.47
N GLU A 72 7.58 0.05 -0.03
CA GLU A 72 8.78 0.09 0.82
C GLU A 72 8.53 -0.53 2.19
N HIS A 73 7.37 -0.28 2.82
CA HIS A 73 7.05 -0.86 4.11
C HIS A 73 7.10 -2.39 4.06
N LEU A 74 6.49 -2.98 3.03
CA LEU A 74 6.41 -4.41 2.84
C LEU A 74 7.77 -5.02 2.47
N ALA A 75 8.57 -4.35 1.63
CA ALA A 75 9.94 -4.79 1.33
C ALA A 75 10.83 -4.75 2.58
N ALA A 76 10.71 -3.71 3.41
CA ALA A 76 11.49 -3.54 4.62
C ALA A 76 11.18 -4.62 5.67
N LYS A 77 9.92 -5.08 5.76
CA LYS A 77 9.54 -6.22 6.63
C LYS A 77 10.29 -7.50 6.28
N GLU A 78 10.65 -7.69 5.01
CA GLU A 78 11.42 -8.82 4.50
C GLU A 78 12.95 -8.55 4.51
N GLY A 79 13.40 -7.40 5.06
CA GLY A 79 14.82 -7.04 5.11
C GLY A 79 15.39 -6.47 3.81
N HIS A 80 14.53 -6.07 2.86
CA HIS A 80 14.94 -5.52 1.56
C HIS A 80 14.68 -4.01 1.47
N ALA A 81 15.46 -3.34 0.63
CA ALA A 81 15.15 -1.96 0.23
C ALA A 81 13.84 -1.92 -0.58
N GLY A 82 13.12 -0.81 -0.48
CA GLY A 82 11.94 -0.57 -1.31
C GLY A 82 12.29 -0.50 -2.81
N PRO A 83 11.31 -0.73 -3.71
CA PRO A 83 11.55 -0.60 -5.14
C PRO A 83 12.00 0.82 -5.54
N PRO A 84 12.93 0.99 -6.49
CA PRO A 84 13.44 2.31 -6.88
C PRO A 84 12.37 3.32 -7.32
N TRP A 85 11.30 2.84 -7.98
CA TRP A 85 10.18 3.68 -8.42
C TRP A 85 9.45 4.37 -7.25
N SER A 86 9.56 3.84 -6.03
CA SER A 86 8.87 4.36 -4.85
C SER A 86 9.59 5.54 -4.19
N GLU A 87 10.85 5.81 -4.55
CA GLU A 87 11.72 6.73 -3.79
C GLU A 87 11.34 8.21 -3.94
N SER A 88 10.89 8.60 -5.12
CA SER A 88 10.63 10.00 -5.48
C SER A 88 9.27 10.53 -5.01
N ARG A 89 8.31 9.63 -4.68
CA ARG A 89 6.93 10.01 -4.38
C ARG A 89 6.77 10.46 -2.92
N ARG A 90 6.43 11.74 -2.70
CA ARG A 90 6.21 12.37 -1.38
C ARG A 90 5.06 13.39 -1.44
N LEU A 91 4.35 13.59 -0.33
CA LEU A 91 3.36 14.66 -0.21
C LEU A 91 3.98 15.96 0.33
N HIS A 92 3.44 17.09 -0.13
CA HIS A 92 3.77 18.42 0.39
C HIS A 92 2.98 18.77 1.66
N GLN A 93 1.79 18.20 1.82
CA GLN A 93 0.93 18.37 2.98
C GLN A 93 0.69 17.03 3.65
N PHE A 94 0.54 17.03 4.98
CA PHE A 94 0.29 15.81 5.71
C PHE A 94 -1.09 15.26 5.39
N TRP A 95 -1.12 13.96 5.13
CA TRP A 95 -2.34 13.23 4.88
C TRP A 95 -2.54 12.17 5.94
N PHE A 96 -3.75 12.19 6.50
CA PHE A 96 -4.26 11.23 7.48
C PHE A 96 -5.45 10.55 6.81
N PRO A 97 -5.30 9.29 6.36
CA PRO A 97 -6.42 8.65 5.68
C PRO A 97 -7.63 8.42 6.60
N PHE A 98 -7.37 8.30 7.90
CA PHE A 98 -8.39 8.23 8.94
C PHE A 98 -8.43 9.55 9.71
N ASN A 99 -9.56 10.26 9.63
CA ASN A 99 -9.65 11.68 10.01
C ASN A 99 -10.23 11.97 11.40
N THR A 100 -10.39 10.96 12.26
CA THR A 100 -10.82 11.22 13.64
C THR A 100 -9.65 11.82 14.45
N PRO A 101 -9.89 12.74 15.40
CA PRO A 101 -8.82 13.33 16.21
C PRO A 101 -7.96 12.29 16.93
N ALA A 102 -8.57 11.24 17.48
CA ALA A 102 -7.87 10.15 18.15
C ALA A 102 -6.96 9.38 17.18
N ALA A 103 -7.47 8.99 16.00
CA ALA A 103 -6.69 8.29 14.99
C ALA A 103 -5.52 9.13 14.46
N ARG A 104 -5.70 10.45 14.32
CA ARG A 104 -4.63 11.35 13.88
C ARG A 104 -3.47 11.41 14.86
N VAL A 105 -3.75 11.55 16.16
CA VAL A 105 -2.71 11.58 17.20
C VAL A 105 -1.96 10.25 17.21
N ASP A 106 -2.70 9.15 17.20
CA ASP A 106 -2.14 7.81 17.24
C ASP A 106 -1.26 7.50 16.02
N ALA A 107 -1.76 7.79 14.81
CA ALA A 107 -1.00 7.66 13.58
C ALA A 107 0.24 8.57 13.54
N PHE A 108 0.17 9.79 14.07
CA PHE A 108 1.32 10.68 14.13
C PHE A 108 2.48 10.05 14.93
N VAL A 109 2.16 9.45 16.07
CA VAL A 109 3.12 8.80 16.97
C VAL A 109 3.65 7.49 16.38
N HIS A 110 2.79 6.67 15.80
CA HIS A 110 3.11 5.28 15.47
C HIS A 110 3.34 4.99 13.99
N ALA A 111 3.13 5.94 13.08
CA ALA A 111 3.25 5.70 11.64
C ALA A 111 4.58 5.03 11.25
N PRO A 112 4.57 4.00 10.39
CA PRO A 112 5.79 3.36 9.93
C PRO A 112 6.71 4.37 9.24
N ALA A 113 8.03 4.16 9.35
CA ALA A 113 9.03 5.11 8.86
C ALA A 113 8.85 5.42 7.36
N SER A 114 8.53 4.43 6.54
CA SER A 114 8.28 4.56 5.09
C SER A 114 7.10 5.48 4.74
N PHE A 115 6.07 5.51 5.58
CA PHE A 115 4.90 6.39 5.45
C PHE A 115 5.19 7.78 5.99
N ARG A 116 5.72 7.87 7.23
CA ARG A 116 6.03 9.14 7.89
C ARG A 116 6.94 10.03 7.04
N ARG A 117 8.01 9.45 6.47
CA ARG A 117 8.95 10.17 5.60
C ARG A 117 8.34 10.68 4.28
N ARG A 118 7.09 10.33 3.98
CA ARG A 118 6.34 10.75 2.79
C ARG A 118 5.15 11.66 3.11
N GLY A 119 4.97 12.04 4.38
CA GLY A 119 3.84 12.85 4.83
C GLY A 119 2.53 12.07 4.95
N VAL A 120 2.58 10.74 4.95
CA VAL A 120 1.41 9.88 5.18
C VAL A 120 1.45 9.37 6.61
N PHE A 121 0.37 9.59 7.34
CA PHE A 121 0.25 9.18 8.74
C PHE A 121 -0.89 8.18 8.87
N ILE A 122 -0.50 6.91 8.98
CA ILE A 122 -1.39 5.76 9.16
C ILE A 122 -0.90 4.92 10.33
N HIS A 123 -1.81 4.41 11.15
CA HIS A 123 -1.43 3.51 12.23
C HIS A 123 -1.00 2.15 11.65
N PRO A 124 0.07 1.51 12.15
CA PRO A 124 0.53 0.22 11.61
C PRO A 124 -0.53 -0.88 11.60
N GLN A 125 -1.48 -0.87 12.54
CA GLN A 125 -2.57 -1.86 12.59
C GLN A 125 -3.44 -1.85 11.33
N GLU A 126 -3.60 -0.69 10.68
CA GLU A 126 -4.35 -0.55 9.42
C GLU A 126 -3.64 -1.24 8.24
N LEU A 127 -2.38 -1.66 8.41
CA LEU A 127 -1.59 -2.39 7.43
C LEU A 127 -1.45 -3.89 7.78
N GLU A 128 -1.91 -4.29 8.97
CA GLU A 128 -1.87 -5.68 9.45
C GLU A 128 -3.22 -6.39 9.32
N VAL A 129 -4.23 -5.73 8.72
CA VAL A 129 -5.64 -6.15 8.69
C VAL A 129 -5.76 -7.63 8.37
N ALA A 130 -6.30 -8.41 9.31
CA ALA A 130 -6.24 -9.88 9.42
C ALA A 130 -6.90 -10.62 8.25
#